data_AF-G2PU39-F1
#
_entry.id   AF-G2PU39-F1
#
_cell.length_a   1.000
_cell.length_b   1.000
_cell.length_c   1.000
_cell.angle_alpha   90.00
_cell.angle_beta   90.00
_cell.angle_gamma   90.00
#
_symmetry.space_group_name_H-M   'P 1'
#
loop_
_entity.id
_entity.type
_entity.pdbx_description
1 polymer ?
#
loop_
_entity_poly.entity_id
_entity_poly.type
_entity_poly.pdbx_seq_one_letter_code
_entity_poly.pdbx_strand_id
1 'polypeptide(L)'
;MFDNIIAKIEELLNRFGEGIVEILRGEKDIAKYSMELKVKMDEIGKEMIKEVCGLVDEIVRNEKERKARYDVVRKDRRNIKTIFGDVEYIRTYYKNKEDGGYVYLADEILGIEKYQRIDKAVKAAIVEKVVEMSYEKAAKEVLGEEKITRQSVMNILKRIEAAQLDRIEDNKKGVAGSKKVVKELYIEADEDHISLQSGEGKIAKLAYINEGYKEEEGIVKRKELKGVHYFSSIKEKPEDIWSKVSEYIEERYETEKIEKIYLLGDGAAWIKEGLEWIPRAEFVLDRFHLMREVIRISRGNKKIFAGIIEALKGRDREKFEKLVAEAMEKAEGDEKAKKRIRDSRRYIANHWDNIVLELDNRIIKGCSAEGHVSHVLADRMSSRPRGWSEEGAEVMVKLLSLKYNGVNLREAYLKEICSKEEKKEKILKEIVRKNIKKIKKQIEETRNNVPILARGKVDLMFRVLKGLSTRDFLNAVVF
;
A
#
# COMPACT_ATOMS: atom_id res chain seq x y z
N MET A 1 -10.49 23.49 -31.36
CA MET A 1 -9.91 22.90 -30.11
C MET A 1 -10.15 21.39 -30.10
N PHE A 2 -11.40 20.95 -30.24
CA PHE A 2 -11.70 19.52 -30.44
C PHE A 2 -11.11 18.93 -31.72
N ASP A 3 -10.82 19.75 -32.74
CA ASP A 3 -10.28 19.30 -34.04
C ASP A 3 -8.94 18.57 -33.92
N ASN A 4 -8.07 19.00 -32.99
CA ASN A 4 -6.78 18.36 -32.72
C ASN A 4 -6.98 16.95 -32.12
N ILE A 5 -7.92 16.82 -31.17
CA ILE A 5 -8.29 15.53 -30.57
C ILE A 5 -8.95 14.63 -31.62
N ILE A 6 -9.85 15.17 -32.44
CA ILE A 6 -10.52 14.43 -33.51
C ILE A 6 -9.49 13.88 -34.50
N ALA A 7 -8.55 14.71 -34.96
CA ALA A 7 -7.47 14.27 -35.85
C ALA A 7 -6.62 13.14 -35.23
N LYS A 8 -6.33 13.23 -33.92
CA LYS A 8 -5.60 12.17 -33.19
C LYS A 8 -6.39 10.88 -33.03
N ILE A 9 -7.72 10.97 -32.85
CA ILE A 9 -8.61 9.80 -32.84
C ILE A 9 -8.68 9.18 -34.24
N GLU A 10 -8.76 9.99 -35.30
CA GLU A 10 -8.69 9.50 -36.69
C GLU A 10 -7.35 8.77 -36.96
N GLU A 11 -6.23 9.32 -36.48
CA GLU A 11 -4.92 8.66 -36.55
C GLU A 11 -4.91 7.29 -35.84
N LEU A 12 -5.55 7.18 -34.66
CA LEU A 12 -5.68 5.92 -33.92
C LEU A 12 -6.48 4.88 -34.71
N LEU A 13 -7.59 5.31 -35.34
CA LEU A 13 -8.47 4.42 -36.10
C LEU A 13 -7.81 3.93 -37.39
N ASN A 14 -7.07 4.80 -38.07
CA ASN A 14 -6.26 4.39 -39.23
C ASN A 14 -5.22 3.34 -38.82
N ARG A 15 -4.50 3.58 -37.72
CA ARG A 15 -3.51 2.64 -37.19
C ARG A 15 -4.13 1.33 -36.74
N PHE A 16 -5.37 1.38 -36.24
CA PHE A 16 -6.14 0.18 -35.94
C PHE A 16 -6.41 -0.66 -37.20
N GLY A 17 -6.83 -0.01 -38.29
CA GLY A 17 -7.04 -0.67 -39.58
C GLY A 17 -5.76 -1.25 -40.18
N GLU A 18 -4.67 -0.50 -40.16
CA GLU A 18 -3.35 -0.94 -40.63
C GLU A 18 -2.86 -2.18 -39.86
N GLY A 19 -3.00 -2.18 -38.53
CA GLY A 19 -2.59 -3.30 -37.70
C GLY A 19 -3.33 -4.60 -38.03
N ILE A 20 -4.62 -4.54 -38.36
CA ILE A 20 -5.37 -5.73 -38.82
C ILE A 20 -4.74 -6.28 -40.10
N VAL A 21 -4.44 -5.41 -41.06
CA VAL A 21 -3.86 -5.82 -42.35
C VAL A 21 -2.47 -6.43 -42.15
N GLU A 22 -1.61 -5.81 -41.36
CA GLU A 22 -0.26 -6.30 -41.06
C GLU A 22 -0.28 -7.67 -40.35
N ILE A 23 -1.23 -7.88 -39.43
CA ILE A 23 -1.42 -9.17 -38.76
C ILE A 23 -1.87 -10.23 -39.75
N LEU A 24 -2.86 -9.93 -40.60
CA LEU A 24 -3.35 -10.87 -41.61
C LEU A 24 -2.26 -11.24 -42.65
N ARG A 25 -1.32 -10.32 -42.90
CA ARG A 25 -0.15 -10.56 -43.78
C ARG A 25 1.01 -11.29 -43.09
N GLY A 26 0.95 -11.50 -41.77
CA GLY A 26 2.04 -12.09 -41.00
C GLY A 26 3.25 -11.16 -40.79
N GLU A 27 3.11 -9.87 -41.06
CA GLU A 27 4.17 -8.84 -40.89
C GLU A 27 4.31 -8.42 -39.42
N LYS A 28 3.28 -8.67 -38.62
CA LYS A 28 3.17 -8.28 -37.21
C LYS A 28 2.37 -9.33 -36.45
N ASP A 29 2.79 -9.63 -35.23
CA ASP A 29 2.02 -10.46 -34.31
C ASP A 29 1.24 -9.60 -33.29
N ILE A 30 0.39 -10.25 -32.51
CA ILE A 30 -0.43 -9.56 -31.50
C ILE A 30 0.42 -8.84 -30.45
N ALA A 31 1.59 -9.39 -30.12
CA ALA A 31 2.48 -8.82 -29.11
C ALA A 31 3.02 -7.46 -29.59
N LYS A 32 3.61 -7.41 -30.78
CA LYS A 32 4.12 -6.16 -31.37
C LYS A 32 3.00 -5.14 -31.59
N TYR A 33 1.84 -5.58 -32.07
CA TYR A 33 0.70 -4.68 -32.27
C TYR A 33 0.19 -4.07 -30.96
N SER A 34 0.10 -4.87 -29.89
CA SER A 34 -0.34 -4.37 -28.58
C SER A 34 0.59 -3.30 -27.99
N MET A 35 1.91 -3.46 -28.15
CA MET A 35 2.89 -2.47 -27.69
C MET A 35 2.77 -1.15 -28.45
N GLU A 36 2.63 -1.21 -29.77
CA GLU A 36 2.45 -0.01 -30.60
C GLU A 36 1.14 0.72 -30.29
N LEU A 37 0.05 -0.02 -30.09
CA LEU A 37 -1.24 0.56 -29.73
C LEU A 37 -1.16 1.26 -28.37
N LYS A 38 -0.46 0.67 -27.38
CA LYS A 38 -0.25 1.29 -26.06
C LYS A 38 0.45 2.65 -26.19
N VAL A 39 1.54 2.72 -26.94
CA VAL A 39 2.27 3.98 -27.18
C VAL A 39 1.34 5.03 -27.79
N LYS A 40 0.55 4.64 -28.80
CA LYS A 40 -0.38 5.56 -29.46
C LYS A 40 -1.47 6.06 -28.54
N MET A 41 -2.05 5.18 -27.71
CA MET A 41 -3.06 5.58 -26.73
C MET A 41 -2.50 6.52 -25.66
N ASP A 42 -1.25 6.34 -25.24
CA ASP A 42 -0.59 7.25 -24.29
C ASP A 42 -0.39 8.65 -24.90
N GLU A 43 0.07 8.73 -26.15
CA GLU A 43 0.19 10.01 -26.87
C GLU A 43 -1.15 10.76 -26.92
N ILE A 44 -2.23 10.05 -27.24
CA ILE A 44 -3.58 10.63 -27.29
C ILE A 44 -4.02 11.06 -25.90
N GLY A 45 -3.75 10.26 -24.87
CA GLY A 45 -4.02 10.61 -23.47
C GLY A 45 -3.30 11.90 -23.06
N LYS A 46 -2.01 12.06 -23.40
CA LYS A 46 -1.23 13.29 -23.14
C LYS A 46 -1.88 14.52 -23.77
N GLU A 47 -2.25 14.44 -25.05
CA GLU A 47 -2.90 15.55 -25.76
C GLU A 47 -4.29 15.85 -25.18
N MET A 48 -5.09 14.84 -24.84
CA MET A 48 -6.39 15.05 -24.19
C MET A 48 -6.27 15.79 -22.86
N ILE A 49 -5.31 15.42 -22.01
CA ILE A 49 -5.10 16.13 -20.73
C ILE A 49 -4.62 17.57 -20.97
N LYS A 50 -3.71 17.79 -21.93
CA LYS A 50 -3.25 19.13 -22.32
C LYS A 50 -4.40 20.03 -22.75
N GLU A 51 -5.28 19.52 -23.60
CA GLU A 51 -6.45 20.24 -24.10
C GLU A 51 -7.45 20.55 -22.97
N VAL A 52 -7.67 19.61 -22.04
CA VAL A 52 -8.49 19.86 -20.84
C VAL A 52 -7.91 21.00 -20.01
N CYS A 53 -6.59 20.98 -19.73
CA CYS A 53 -5.94 22.06 -18.99
C CYS A 53 -6.08 23.42 -19.69
N GLY A 54 -5.86 23.45 -21.02
CA GLY A 54 -6.00 24.67 -21.82
C GLY A 54 -7.44 25.20 -21.87
N LEU A 55 -8.43 24.32 -22.01
CA LEU A 55 -9.85 24.67 -22.01
C LEU A 55 -10.28 25.26 -20.67
N VAL A 56 -9.85 24.66 -19.56
CA VAL A 56 -10.16 25.19 -18.21
C VAL A 56 -9.56 26.59 -18.05
N ASP A 57 -8.29 26.81 -18.43
CA ASP A 57 -7.68 28.14 -18.39
C ASP A 57 -8.43 29.16 -19.25
N GLU A 58 -8.81 28.79 -20.47
CA GLU A 58 -9.55 29.67 -21.37
C GLU A 58 -10.93 30.06 -20.81
N ILE A 59 -11.65 29.09 -20.25
CA ILE A 59 -12.96 29.32 -19.65
C ILE A 59 -12.84 30.31 -18.50
N VAL A 60 -11.92 30.08 -17.57
CA VAL A 60 -11.67 30.96 -16.42
C VAL A 60 -11.24 32.35 -16.90
N ARG A 61 -10.39 32.41 -17.92
CA ARG A 61 -9.94 33.67 -18.53
C ARG A 61 -11.07 34.41 -19.25
N ASN A 62 -12.13 33.77 -19.72
CA ASN A 62 -13.21 34.49 -20.39
C ASN A 62 -14.39 34.84 -19.47
N GLU A 63 -14.39 34.32 -18.23
CA GLU A 63 -15.48 34.50 -17.27
C GLU A 63 -15.60 35.94 -16.71
N LYS A 64 -16.83 36.43 -16.57
CA LYS A 64 -17.10 37.83 -16.18
C LYS A 64 -16.71 38.12 -14.73
N GLU A 65 -17.09 37.23 -13.81
CA GLU A 65 -16.76 37.36 -12.38
C GLU A 65 -15.26 37.36 -12.13
N ARG A 66 -14.54 36.51 -12.88
CA ARG A 66 -13.09 36.46 -12.85
C ARG A 66 -12.50 37.82 -13.23
N LYS A 67 -12.96 38.44 -14.33
CA LYS A 67 -12.48 39.76 -14.79
C LYS A 67 -12.78 40.89 -13.78
N ALA A 68 -13.89 40.80 -13.06
CA ALA A 68 -14.25 41.78 -12.04
C ALA A 68 -13.28 41.78 -10.84
N ARG A 69 -12.73 40.62 -10.48
CA ARG A 69 -11.92 40.43 -9.27
C ARG A 69 -10.42 40.24 -9.51
N TYR A 70 -10.01 39.86 -10.71
CA TYR A 70 -8.62 39.53 -11.00
C TYR A 70 -8.11 40.17 -12.29
N ASP A 71 -6.91 40.74 -12.22
CA ASP A 71 -6.16 41.22 -13.38
C ASP A 71 -5.27 40.11 -13.94
N VAL A 72 -5.20 40.04 -15.27
CA VAL A 72 -4.26 39.14 -15.96
C VAL A 72 -2.87 39.76 -15.89
N VAL A 73 -1.92 39.02 -15.33
CA VAL A 73 -0.53 39.47 -15.23
C VAL A 73 0.29 38.95 -16.41
N ARG A 74 0.26 37.64 -16.64
CA ARG A 74 1.00 36.97 -17.72
C ARG A 74 0.48 35.55 -17.95
N LYS A 75 1.08 34.86 -18.93
CA LYS A 75 0.90 33.43 -19.16
C LYS A 75 2.22 32.70 -18.89
N ASP A 76 2.14 31.55 -18.24
CA ASP A 76 3.29 30.74 -17.89
C ASP A 76 3.13 29.32 -18.44
N ARG A 77 4.25 28.67 -18.80
CA ARG A 77 4.28 27.25 -19.15
C ARG A 77 4.34 26.40 -17.88
N ARG A 78 3.66 25.27 -17.92
CA ARG A 78 3.58 24.32 -16.81
C ARG A 78 3.70 22.90 -17.36
N ASN A 79 4.57 22.11 -16.73
CA ASN A 79 4.69 20.68 -16.99
C ASN A 79 4.18 19.90 -15.77
N ILE A 80 3.38 18.87 -16.01
CA ILE A 80 2.93 17.90 -15.01
C ILE A 80 3.09 16.48 -15.56
N LYS A 81 3.66 15.61 -14.74
CA LYS A 81 3.81 14.19 -15.06
C LYS A 81 2.54 13.43 -14.69
N THR A 82 1.92 12.78 -15.67
CA THR A 82 0.67 12.03 -15.55
C THR A 82 0.90 10.54 -15.79
N ILE A 83 -0.14 9.71 -15.63
CA ILE A 83 -0.09 8.27 -15.96
C ILE A 83 0.12 8.01 -17.45
N PHE A 84 -0.17 8.99 -18.31
CA PHE A 84 0.10 8.93 -19.74
C PHE A 84 1.49 9.46 -20.08
N GLY A 85 2.22 10.02 -19.11
CA GLY A 85 3.53 10.66 -19.25
C GLY A 85 3.48 12.19 -19.09
N ASP A 86 4.51 12.88 -19.56
CA ASP A 86 4.67 14.32 -19.36
C ASP A 86 3.70 15.16 -20.22
N VAL A 87 3.01 16.09 -19.57
CA VAL A 87 2.06 17.00 -20.19
C VAL A 87 2.49 18.45 -19.95
N GLU A 88 2.78 19.18 -21.03
CA GLU A 88 3.04 20.62 -21.00
C GLU A 88 1.80 21.41 -21.45
N TYR A 89 1.39 22.40 -20.67
CA TYR A 89 0.30 23.31 -20.99
C TYR A 89 0.61 24.75 -20.57
N ILE A 90 -0.19 25.69 -21.07
CA ILE A 90 -0.10 27.12 -20.74
C ILE A 90 -1.22 27.46 -19.75
N ARG A 91 -0.88 28.23 -18.72
CA ARG A 91 -1.82 28.72 -17.71
C ARG A 91 -1.67 30.22 -17.50
N THR A 92 -2.75 30.88 -17.11
CA THR A 92 -2.79 32.32 -16.88
C THR A 92 -2.54 32.64 -15.41
N TYR A 93 -1.64 33.60 -15.14
CA TYR A 93 -1.31 34.09 -13.81
C TYR A 93 -2.13 35.35 -13.50
N TYR A 94 -2.77 35.36 -12.34
CA TYR A 94 -3.71 36.41 -11.94
C TYR A 94 -3.21 37.15 -10.70
N LYS A 95 -3.55 38.44 -10.61
CA LYS A 95 -3.46 39.24 -9.39
C LYS A 95 -4.88 39.57 -8.91
N ASN A 96 -5.18 39.26 -7.65
CA ASN A 96 -6.44 39.63 -7.02
C ASN A 96 -6.48 41.14 -6.77
N LYS A 97 -7.59 41.78 -7.13
CA LYS A 97 -7.81 43.23 -6.97
C LYS A 97 -8.11 43.64 -5.53
N GLU A 98 -8.66 42.72 -4.73
CA GLU A 98 -9.06 43.00 -3.35
C GLU A 98 -7.88 42.92 -2.38
N ASP A 99 -7.14 41.79 -2.36
CA ASP A 99 -6.03 41.57 -1.41
C ASP A 99 -4.62 41.73 -2.03
N GLY A 100 -4.53 41.92 -3.35
CA GLY A 100 -3.25 42.02 -4.07
C GLY A 100 -2.48 40.71 -4.24
N GLY A 101 -3.03 39.58 -3.77
CA GLY A 101 -2.46 38.25 -3.86
C GLY A 101 -2.43 37.72 -5.29
N TYR A 102 -1.67 36.64 -5.51
CA TYR A 102 -1.49 36.05 -6.84
C TYR A 102 -1.84 34.58 -6.90
N VAL A 103 -2.46 34.14 -7.99
CA VAL A 103 -3.02 32.80 -8.11
C VAL A 103 -3.08 32.30 -9.56
N TYR A 104 -3.01 30.99 -9.75
CA TYR A 104 -3.36 30.30 -10.99
C TYR A 104 -4.73 29.65 -10.82
N LEU A 105 -5.80 30.36 -11.20
CA LEU A 105 -7.18 29.89 -10.98
C LEU A 105 -7.49 28.57 -11.70
N ALA A 106 -6.86 28.31 -12.86
CA ALA A 106 -7.03 27.05 -13.59
C ALA A 106 -6.50 25.86 -12.78
N ASP A 107 -5.33 25.99 -12.15
CA ASP A 107 -4.72 24.95 -11.31
C ASP A 107 -5.61 24.60 -10.10
N GLU A 108 -6.21 25.60 -9.46
CA GLU A 108 -7.16 25.40 -8.34
C GLU A 108 -8.40 24.58 -8.77
N ILE A 109 -8.92 24.83 -9.98
CA ILE A 109 -10.04 24.05 -10.54
C ILE A 109 -9.60 22.63 -10.87
N LEU A 110 -8.40 22.48 -11.45
CA LEU A 110 -7.81 21.19 -11.82
C LEU A 110 -7.31 20.39 -10.60
N GLY A 111 -7.28 20.98 -9.40
CA GLY A 111 -6.78 20.35 -8.18
C GLY A 111 -5.26 20.15 -8.17
N ILE A 112 -4.53 21.02 -8.87
CA ILE A 112 -3.07 21.00 -9.00
C ILE A 112 -2.46 21.96 -7.97
N GLU A 113 -1.76 21.43 -6.99
CA GLU A 113 -1.15 22.23 -5.94
C GLU A 113 0.04 23.06 -6.45
N LYS A 114 0.35 24.15 -5.73
CA LYS A 114 1.54 24.98 -5.98
C LYS A 114 2.80 24.10 -5.98
N TYR A 115 3.63 24.26 -7.02
CA TYR A 115 4.85 23.47 -7.26
C TYR A 115 4.65 21.96 -7.49
N GLN A 116 3.42 21.45 -7.57
CA GLN A 116 3.17 20.04 -7.89
C GLN A 116 3.70 19.70 -9.29
N ARG A 117 4.65 18.77 -9.40
CA ARG A 117 5.19 18.29 -10.70
C ARG A 117 4.69 16.91 -11.10
N ILE A 118 4.17 16.16 -10.14
CA ILE A 118 3.71 14.78 -10.32
C ILE A 118 2.24 14.74 -9.93
N ASP A 119 1.41 14.22 -10.83
CA ASP A 119 -0.02 14.03 -10.61
C ASP A 119 -0.31 13.07 -9.45
N LYS A 120 -1.46 13.26 -8.79
CA LYS A 120 -1.90 12.45 -7.65
C LYS A 120 -2.10 10.97 -8.05
N ALA A 121 -2.57 10.68 -9.27
CA ALA A 121 -2.74 9.30 -9.74
C ALA A 121 -1.39 8.60 -9.96
N VAL A 122 -0.37 9.31 -10.43
CA VAL A 122 1.00 8.77 -10.54
C VAL A 122 1.56 8.45 -9.15
N LYS A 123 1.41 9.36 -8.18
CA LYS A 123 1.85 9.10 -6.79
C LYS A 123 1.12 7.90 -6.18
N ALA A 124 -0.18 7.78 -6.41
CA ALA A 124 -0.99 6.65 -5.93
C ALA A 124 -0.52 5.31 -6.53
N ALA A 125 -0.27 5.27 -7.84
CA ALA A 125 0.28 4.08 -8.52
C ALA A 125 1.68 3.73 -8.01
N ILE A 126 2.52 4.72 -7.70
CA ILE A 126 3.83 4.49 -7.07
C ILE A 126 3.65 3.87 -5.68
N VAL A 127 2.77 4.40 -4.83
CA VAL A 127 2.52 3.88 -3.47
C VAL A 127 2.04 2.43 -3.49
N GLU A 128 1.21 2.07 -4.46
CA GLU A 128 0.77 0.68 -4.69
C GLU A 128 1.94 -0.27 -5.04
N LYS A 129 2.95 0.22 -5.78
CA LYS A 129 4.06 -0.62 -6.26
C LYS A 129 5.24 -0.68 -5.29
N VAL A 130 5.53 0.40 -4.56
CA VAL A 130 6.72 0.47 -3.69
C VAL A 130 6.71 -0.49 -2.51
N VAL A 131 5.55 -1.05 -2.14
CA VAL A 131 5.44 -2.12 -1.14
C VAL A 131 5.94 -3.48 -1.66
N GLU A 132 6.05 -3.66 -2.98
CA GLU A 132 6.49 -4.93 -3.60
C GLU A 132 7.91 -4.86 -4.18
N MET A 133 8.40 -3.65 -4.46
CA MET A 133 9.66 -3.49 -5.18
C MET A 133 10.44 -2.25 -4.76
N SER A 134 11.66 -2.13 -5.28
CA SER A 134 12.50 -0.96 -5.05
C SER A 134 11.89 0.30 -5.65
N TYR A 135 12.24 1.46 -5.10
CA TYR A 135 11.77 2.76 -5.59
C TYR A 135 12.03 2.99 -7.07
N GLU A 136 13.19 2.56 -7.57
CA GLU A 136 13.51 2.68 -8.99
C GLU A 136 12.63 1.77 -9.87
N LYS A 137 12.42 0.52 -9.45
CA LYS A 137 11.54 -0.41 -10.18
C LYS A 137 10.10 0.10 -10.21
N ALA A 138 9.60 0.60 -9.07
CA ALA A 138 8.26 1.17 -8.99
C ALA A 138 8.10 2.38 -9.93
N ALA A 139 9.09 3.29 -9.98
CA ALA A 139 9.07 4.41 -10.91
C ALA A 139 9.07 3.94 -12.38
N LYS A 140 9.87 2.93 -12.72
CA LYS A 140 9.94 2.36 -14.07
C LYS A 140 8.64 1.66 -14.46
N GLU A 141 8.02 0.92 -13.56
CA GLU A 141 6.76 0.20 -13.84
C GLU A 141 5.59 1.16 -14.05
N VAL A 142 5.55 2.27 -13.30
CA VAL A 142 4.45 3.25 -13.41
C VAL A 142 4.62 4.20 -14.60
N LEU A 143 5.84 4.60 -14.93
CA LEU A 143 6.11 5.68 -15.90
C LEU A 143 6.96 5.25 -17.12
N GLY A 144 7.37 3.99 -17.20
CA GLY A 144 8.25 3.51 -18.26
C GLY A 144 9.59 4.26 -18.31
N GLU A 145 9.99 4.65 -19.52
CA GLU A 145 11.24 5.39 -19.77
C GLU A 145 11.17 6.86 -19.30
N GLU A 146 9.96 7.43 -19.09
CA GLU A 146 9.76 8.79 -18.55
C GLU A 146 9.79 8.82 -17.00
N LYS A 147 10.67 8.00 -16.40
CA LYS A 147 10.71 7.73 -14.95
C LYS A 147 11.07 8.96 -14.11
N ILE A 148 10.57 8.97 -12.88
CA ILE A 148 11.12 9.83 -11.82
C ILE A 148 12.28 9.14 -11.11
N THR A 149 13.12 9.91 -10.44
CA THR A 149 14.26 9.35 -9.69
C THR A 149 13.79 8.55 -8.47
N ARG A 150 14.59 7.57 -8.03
CA ARG A 150 14.36 6.85 -6.75
C ARG A 150 14.20 7.80 -5.56
N GLN A 151 14.90 8.93 -5.59
CA GLN A 151 14.81 9.98 -4.58
C GLN A 151 13.44 10.67 -4.62
N SER A 152 12.87 10.89 -5.80
CA SER A 152 11.53 11.47 -5.96
C SER A 152 10.45 10.54 -5.40
N VAL A 153 10.58 9.22 -5.63
CA VAL A 153 9.71 8.21 -5.01
C VAL A 153 9.83 8.23 -3.50
N MET A 154 11.05 8.27 -2.96
CA MET A 154 11.25 8.40 -1.51
C MET A 154 10.60 9.67 -0.95
N ASN A 155 10.71 10.80 -1.66
CA ASN A 155 10.08 12.06 -1.26
C ASN A 155 8.55 12.02 -1.34
N ILE A 156 7.95 11.20 -2.22
CA ILE A 156 6.50 10.97 -2.23
C ILE A 156 6.10 10.28 -0.93
N LEU A 157 6.80 9.21 -0.53
CA LEU A 157 6.53 8.46 0.69
C LEU A 157 6.74 9.30 1.95
N LYS A 158 7.86 10.05 2.04
CA LYS A 158 8.15 10.92 3.19
C LYS A 158 7.12 12.03 3.44
N ARG A 159 6.30 12.36 2.45
CA ARG A 159 5.23 13.36 2.59
C ARG A 159 3.91 12.76 3.06
N ILE A 160 3.83 11.43 3.15
CA ILE A 160 2.69 10.76 3.77
C ILE A 160 2.91 10.84 5.27
N GLU A 161 1.96 11.43 5.99
CA GLU A 161 2.01 11.44 7.44
C GLU A 161 1.60 10.06 7.96
N ALA A 162 2.39 9.48 8.87
CA ALA A 162 2.09 8.17 9.44
C ALA A 162 0.68 8.11 10.07
N ALA A 163 0.26 9.19 10.73
CA ALA A 163 -1.09 9.32 11.31
C ALA A 163 -2.23 9.35 10.27
N GLN A 164 -1.95 9.63 8.99
CA GLN A 164 -2.97 9.44 7.93
C GLN A 164 -3.15 7.95 7.63
N LEU A 165 -2.09 7.15 7.71
CA LEU A 165 -2.17 5.71 7.46
C LEU A 165 -2.92 4.97 8.56
N ASP A 166 -2.74 5.38 9.81
CA ASP A 166 -3.51 4.86 10.94
C ASP A 166 -5.02 5.14 10.76
N ARG A 167 -5.38 6.34 10.28
CA ARG A 167 -6.78 6.69 10.02
C ARG A 167 -7.42 5.90 8.89
N ILE A 168 -6.65 5.49 7.88
CA ILE A 168 -7.14 4.63 6.78
C ILE A 168 -7.54 3.26 7.32
N GLU A 169 -6.71 2.74 8.22
CA GLU A 169 -7.02 1.53 8.97
C GLU A 169 -8.32 1.71 9.77
N ASP A 170 -8.47 2.87 10.40
CA ASP A 170 -9.66 3.21 11.18
C ASP A 170 -10.94 3.34 10.33
N ASN A 171 -10.87 3.96 9.15
CA ASN A 171 -12.06 4.19 8.32
C ASN A 171 -12.63 2.89 7.70
N LYS A 172 -11.81 1.84 7.61
CA LYS A 172 -12.27 0.49 7.25
C LYS A 172 -12.83 -0.30 8.44
N LYS A 173 -12.90 0.29 9.64
CA LYS A 173 -13.53 -0.25 10.86
C LYS A 173 -15.06 -0.37 10.72
N GLY A 174 -15.52 -1.20 9.79
CA GLY A 174 -16.88 -1.71 9.74
C GLY A 174 -17.94 -0.70 9.30
N VAL A 175 -18.58 -0.99 8.17
CA VAL A 175 -20.00 -0.61 7.99
C VAL A 175 -20.74 -1.21 9.19
N ALA A 176 -21.49 -0.38 9.93
CA ALA A 176 -22.28 -0.72 11.11
C ALA A 176 -22.87 -2.15 11.07
N GLY A 177 -22.12 -3.11 11.60
CA GLY A 177 -22.48 -4.51 11.70
C GLY A 177 -22.23 -4.98 13.13
N SER A 178 -22.95 -6.01 13.57
CA SER A 178 -22.75 -6.60 14.90
C SER A 178 -21.30 -7.03 15.09
N LYS A 179 -20.73 -6.75 16.26
CA LYS A 179 -19.42 -7.24 16.68
C LYS A 179 -19.33 -8.76 16.50
N LYS A 180 -18.14 -9.27 16.19
CA LYS A 180 -17.90 -10.68 15.95
C LYS A 180 -17.81 -11.45 17.27
N VAL A 181 -18.39 -12.64 17.30
CA VAL A 181 -18.24 -13.57 18.43
C VAL A 181 -17.23 -14.65 18.06
N VAL A 182 -16.18 -14.78 18.87
CA VAL A 182 -15.17 -15.84 18.76
C VAL A 182 -14.90 -16.43 20.13
N LYS A 183 -14.61 -17.73 20.17
CA LYS A 183 -14.28 -18.44 21.42
C LYS A 183 -12.87 -18.11 21.89
N GLU A 184 -11.92 -18.09 20.95
CA GLU A 184 -10.50 -17.88 21.19
C GLU A 184 -10.00 -16.79 20.25
N LEU A 185 -9.11 -15.94 20.77
CA LEU A 185 -8.41 -14.91 20.00
C LEU A 185 -6.91 -15.07 20.19
N TYR A 186 -6.16 -14.99 19.09
CA TYR A 186 -4.72 -15.13 19.08
C TYR A 186 -4.10 -13.79 18.66
N ILE A 187 -3.10 -13.37 19.39
CA ILE A 187 -2.35 -12.15 19.13
C ILE A 187 -0.89 -12.56 19.07
N GLU A 188 -0.30 -12.48 17.89
CA GLU A 188 1.07 -12.90 17.64
C GLU A 188 1.92 -11.66 17.38
N ALA A 189 3.10 -11.59 18.01
CA ALA A 189 3.99 -10.45 17.89
C ALA A 189 5.45 -10.90 17.78
N ASP A 190 6.21 -10.20 16.93
CA ASP A 190 7.64 -10.40 16.70
C ASP A 190 8.20 -9.17 15.94
N GLU A 191 9.48 -9.17 15.60
CA GLU A 191 10.17 -8.02 15.04
C GLU A 191 11.17 -8.33 13.92
N ASP A 192 11.33 -7.37 13.00
CA ASP A 192 12.40 -7.36 12.00
C ASP A 192 13.47 -6.33 12.36
N HIS A 193 14.72 -6.64 12.04
CA HIS A 193 15.86 -5.74 12.26
C HIS A 193 16.25 -5.07 10.94
N ILE A 194 15.97 -3.77 10.82
CA ILE A 194 16.22 -3.01 9.60
C ILE A 194 17.45 -2.09 9.76
N SER A 195 18.17 -1.84 8.66
CA SER A 195 19.27 -0.88 8.65
C SER A 195 18.79 0.51 8.23
N LEU A 196 19.15 1.52 9.01
CA LEU A 196 18.98 2.92 8.65
C LEU A 196 20.15 3.43 7.83
N GLN A 197 19.93 4.52 7.09
CA GLN A 197 20.98 5.18 6.30
C GLN A 197 22.07 5.82 7.16
N SER A 198 21.80 6.05 8.45
CA SER A 198 22.80 6.47 9.45
C SER A 198 23.81 5.36 9.79
N GLY A 199 23.55 4.11 9.39
CA GLY A 199 24.31 2.93 9.80
C GLY A 199 23.79 2.27 11.08
N GLU A 200 22.80 2.86 11.74
CA GLU A 200 22.16 2.30 12.92
C GLU A 200 21.14 1.22 12.55
N GLY A 201 21.01 0.20 13.42
CA GLY A 201 19.92 -0.76 13.35
C GLY A 201 18.65 -0.19 14.00
N LYS A 202 17.49 -0.55 13.47
CA LYS A 202 16.18 -0.20 14.05
C LYS A 202 15.29 -1.44 14.06
N ILE A 203 14.46 -1.55 15.09
CA ILE A 203 13.48 -2.63 15.24
C ILE A 203 12.19 -2.18 14.56
N ALA A 204 11.68 -3.01 13.65
CA ALA A 204 10.35 -2.89 13.07
C ALA A 204 9.43 -3.92 13.74
N LYS A 205 8.49 -3.42 14.54
CA LYS A 205 7.56 -4.24 15.31
C LYS A 205 6.40 -4.68 14.42
N LEU A 206 6.00 -5.93 14.54
CA LEU A 206 4.79 -6.48 13.93
C LEU A 206 3.96 -7.16 15.02
N ALA A 207 2.71 -6.76 15.15
CA ALA A 207 1.71 -7.48 15.93
C ALA A 207 0.53 -7.79 15.01
N TYR A 208 -0.11 -8.95 15.17
CA TYR A 208 -1.31 -9.27 14.42
C TYR A 208 -2.27 -10.14 15.21
N ILE A 209 -3.55 -9.89 14.98
CA ILE A 209 -4.65 -10.65 15.55
C ILE A 209 -5.05 -11.74 14.56
N ASN A 210 -5.46 -12.91 15.06
CA ASN A 210 -6.13 -13.93 14.27
C ASN A 210 -7.12 -14.76 15.10
N GLU A 211 -7.98 -15.51 14.42
CA GLU A 211 -9.05 -16.34 14.99
C GLU A 211 -8.67 -17.84 14.95
N GLY A 212 -7.38 -18.12 14.79
CA GLY A 212 -6.83 -19.44 14.54
C GLY A 212 -6.94 -19.90 13.09
N TYR A 213 -6.72 -21.20 12.86
CA TYR A 213 -6.72 -21.78 11.52
C TYR A 213 -8.11 -21.83 10.88
N LYS A 214 -8.15 -21.65 9.56
CA LYS A 214 -9.31 -22.00 8.73
C LYS A 214 -9.58 -23.50 8.80
N GLU A 215 -10.86 -23.87 8.79
CA GLU A 215 -11.29 -25.25 8.63
C GLU A 215 -11.14 -25.63 7.15
N GLU A 216 -10.39 -26.69 6.87
CA GLU A 216 -10.17 -27.18 5.51
C GLU A 216 -10.42 -28.69 5.48
N GLU A 217 -11.18 -29.15 4.49
CA GLU A 217 -11.44 -30.56 4.26
C GLU A 217 -10.29 -31.21 3.47
N GLY A 218 -9.87 -32.41 3.89
CA GLY A 218 -8.84 -33.19 3.19
C GLY A 218 -7.41 -32.93 3.67
N ILE A 219 -6.42 -33.24 2.82
CA ILE A 219 -5.00 -33.14 3.16
C ILE A 219 -4.52 -31.69 2.99
N VAL A 220 -4.47 -30.97 4.11
CA VAL A 220 -3.99 -29.59 4.18
C VAL A 220 -2.45 -29.56 4.15
N LYS A 221 -1.86 -29.05 3.06
CA LYS A 221 -0.40 -28.87 2.95
C LYS A 221 0.12 -27.65 3.69
N ARG A 222 -0.71 -26.60 3.84
CA ARG A 222 -0.40 -25.36 4.57
C ARG A 222 -1.67 -24.86 5.23
N LYS A 223 -1.61 -24.66 6.55
CA LYS A 223 -2.73 -24.07 7.29
C LYS A 223 -2.75 -22.57 7.04
N GLU A 224 -3.93 -22.02 6.82
CA GLU A 224 -4.14 -20.57 6.71
C GLU A 224 -4.82 -20.04 7.98
N LEU A 225 -4.41 -18.85 8.43
CA LEU A 225 -5.07 -18.17 9.54
C LEU A 225 -6.36 -17.48 9.09
N LYS A 226 -7.33 -17.42 9.98
CA LYS A 226 -8.63 -16.77 9.80
C LYS A 226 -8.62 -15.40 10.46
N GLY A 227 -9.22 -14.41 9.80
CA GLY A 227 -9.44 -13.08 10.39
C GLY A 227 -8.16 -12.33 10.75
N VAL A 228 -7.10 -12.47 9.95
CA VAL A 228 -5.81 -11.84 10.26
C VAL A 228 -5.89 -10.33 10.09
N HIS A 229 -5.37 -9.61 11.07
CA HIS A 229 -5.24 -8.14 11.01
C HIS A 229 -3.91 -7.69 11.62
N TYR A 230 -3.12 -6.94 10.85
CA TYR A 230 -1.74 -6.56 11.15
C TYR A 230 -1.62 -5.12 11.63
N PHE A 231 -0.71 -4.91 12.57
CA PHE A 231 -0.26 -3.62 13.08
C PHE A 231 1.26 -3.58 13.01
N SER A 232 1.82 -2.44 12.61
CA SER A 232 3.27 -2.30 12.52
C SER A 232 3.74 -0.89 12.72
N SER A 233 4.88 -0.74 13.37
CA SER A 233 5.58 0.54 13.46
C SER A 233 7.05 0.33 13.81
N ILE A 234 7.88 1.29 13.44
CA ILE A 234 9.28 1.40 13.90
C ILE A 234 9.47 2.55 14.90
N LYS A 235 8.49 3.47 14.99
CA LYS A 235 8.57 4.70 15.80
C LYS A 235 7.67 4.68 17.03
N GLU A 236 6.55 3.96 16.97
CA GLU A 236 5.57 3.93 18.05
C GLU A 236 6.15 3.28 19.29
N LYS A 237 5.82 3.87 20.44
CA LYS A 237 6.14 3.25 21.71
C LYS A 237 5.30 1.99 21.89
N PRO A 238 5.73 1.03 22.73
CA PRO A 238 4.95 -0.17 22.99
C PRO A 238 3.47 0.12 23.32
N GLU A 239 3.23 1.13 24.16
CA GLU A 239 1.90 1.56 24.60
C GLU A 239 1.01 2.00 23.43
N ASP A 240 1.56 2.76 22.48
CA ASP A 240 0.82 3.28 21.33
C ASP A 240 0.35 2.13 20.40
N ILE A 241 1.20 1.12 20.19
CA ILE A 241 0.85 -0.05 19.36
C ILE A 241 -0.22 -0.87 20.07
N TRP A 242 -0.04 -1.14 21.36
CA TRP A 242 -0.99 -1.98 22.10
C TRP A 242 -2.32 -1.29 22.35
N SER A 243 -2.37 0.04 22.47
CA SER A 243 -3.63 0.80 22.45
C SER A 243 -4.42 0.51 21.20
N LYS A 244 -3.79 0.55 20.02
CA LYS A 244 -4.46 0.27 18.74
C LYS A 244 -4.95 -1.16 18.63
N VAL A 245 -4.14 -2.13 19.08
CA VAL A 245 -4.54 -3.54 19.13
C VAL A 245 -5.76 -3.71 20.02
N SER A 246 -5.74 -3.11 21.21
CA SER A 246 -6.85 -3.15 22.18
C SER A 246 -8.12 -2.50 21.63
N GLU A 247 -8.01 -1.29 21.07
CA GLU A 247 -9.11 -0.58 20.41
C GLU A 247 -9.73 -1.41 19.28
N TYR A 248 -8.91 -2.02 18.43
CA TYR A 248 -9.40 -2.88 17.37
C TYR A 248 -10.17 -4.09 17.92
N ILE A 249 -9.66 -4.72 18.97
CA ILE A 249 -10.33 -5.88 19.59
C ILE A 249 -11.71 -5.46 20.13
N GLU A 250 -11.76 -4.35 20.86
CA GLU A 250 -12.99 -3.81 21.42
C GLU A 250 -14.01 -3.43 20.34
N GLU A 251 -13.58 -2.82 19.24
CA GLU A 251 -14.48 -2.43 18.16
C GLU A 251 -15.00 -3.62 17.35
N ARG A 252 -14.19 -4.67 17.18
CA ARG A 252 -14.49 -5.78 16.27
C ARG A 252 -15.10 -7.00 16.93
N TYR A 253 -14.85 -7.22 18.21
CA TYR A 253 -15.25 -8.45 18.89
C TYR A 253 -16.13 -8.19 20.11
N GLU A 254 -17.07 -9.10 20.37
CA GLU A 254 -17.78 -9.15 21.66
C GLU A 254 -16.82 -9.71 22.72
N THR A 255 -16.01 -8.84 23.31
CA THR A 255 -14.90 -9.21 24.21
C THR A 255 -15.35 -10.04 25.40
N GLU A 256 -16.55 -9.79 25.95
CA GLU A 256 -17.15 -10.56 27.04
C GLU A 256 -17.37 -12.05 26.69
N LYS A 257 -17.58 -12.38 25.41
CA LYS A 257 -17.81 -13.76 24.95
C LYS A 257 -16.53 -14.52 24.58
N ILE A 258 -15.38 -13.86 24.62
CA ILE A 258 -14.09 -14.50 24.36
C ILE A 258 -13.67 -15.26 25.62
N GLU A 259 -13.51 -16.57 25.51
CA GLU A 259 -13.10 -17.44 26.61
C GLU A 259 -11.60 -17.36 26.87
N LYS A 260 -10.79 -17.26 25.81
CA LYS A 260 -9.33 -17.21 25.88
C LYS A 260 -8.73 -16.22 24.89
N ILE A 261 -7.78 -15.42 25.38
CA ILE A 261 -6.94 -14.56 24.55
C ILE A 261 -5.50 -14.98 24.77
N TYR A 262 -4.79 -15.32 23.71
CA TYR A 262 -3.38 -15.70 23.77
C TYR A 262 -2.52 -14.60 23.17
N LEU A 263 -1.48 -14.20 23.90
CA LEU A 263 -0.41 -13.33 23.38
C LEU A 263 0.85 -14.16 23.17
N LEU A 264 1.20 -14.39 21.91
CA LEU A 264 2.35 -15.21 21.52
C LEU A 264 3.48 -14.33 21.01
N GLY A 265 4.71 -14.62 21.44
CA GLY A 265 5.90 -13.92 20.95
C GLY A 265 7.19 -14.39 21.61
N ASP A 266 8.30 -13.73 21.29
CA ASP A 266 9.63 -14.04 21.81
C ASP A 266 9.88 -13.56 23.25
N GLY A 267 8.93 -12.83 23.83
CA GLY A 267 9.05 -12.30 25.19
C GLY A 267 9.87 -11.01 25.29
N ALA A 268 10.12 -10.31 24.18
CA ALA A 268 10.64 -8.95 24.20
C ALA A 268 9.79 -8.04 25.10
N ALA A 269 10.43 -7.07 25.75
CA ALA A 269 9.75 -6.19 26.71
C ALA A 269 8.56 -5.46 26.08
N TRP A 270 8.70 -5.01 24.82
CA TRP A 270 7.60 -4.37 24.12
C TRP A 270 6.44 -5.32 23.85
N ILE A 271 6.66 -6.63 23.70
CA ILE A 271 5.59 -7.61 23.53
C ILE A 271 4.88 -7.85 24.85
N LYS A 272 5.66 -8.04 25.93
CA LYS A 272 5.11 -8.27 27.28
C LYS A 272 4.22 -7.11 27.77
N GLU A 273 4.51 -5.88 27.34
CA GLU A 273 3.65 -4.71 27.57
C GLU A 273 2.19 -4.94 27.13
N GLY A 274 1.95 -5.75 26.10
CA GLY A 274 0.60 -6.03 25.62
C GLY A 274 -0.32 -6.67 26.67
N LEU A 275 0.25 -7.31 27.70
CA LEU A 275 -0.52 -7.86 28.83
C LEU A 275 -1.19 -6.79 29.69
N GLU A 276 -0.65 -5.57 29.72
CA GLU A 276 -1.24 -4.44 30.44
C GLU A 276 -2.43 -3.83 29.67
N TRP A 277 -2.47 -4.03 28.35
CA TRP A 277 -3.46 -3.42 27.44
C TRP A 277 -4.59 -4.37 27.04
N ILE A 278 -4.38 -5.68 27.17
CA ILE A 278 -5.33 -6.70 26.72
C ILE A 278 -5.74 -7.55 27.94
N PRO A 279 -6.84 -7.21 28.62
CA PRO A 279 -7.29 -7.93 29.80
C PRO A 279 -7.53 -9.41 29.54
N ARG A 280 -7.10 -10.27 30.48
CA ARG A 280 -7.19 -11.74 30.42
C ARG A 280 -6.30 -12.40 29.36
N ALA A 281 -5.42 -11.66 28.69
CA ALA A 281 -4.44 -12.27 27.78
C ALA A 281 -3.45 -13.14 28.55
N GLU A 282 -3.25 -14.36 28.08
CA GLU A 282 -2.25 -15.29 28.60
C GLU A 282 -1.04 -15.29 27.66
N PHE A 283 0.14 -14.94 28.18
CA PHE A 283 1.35 -14.97 27.38
C PHE A 283 1.86 -16.39 27.18
N VAL A 284 2.13 -16.73 25.92
CA VAL A 284 2.69 -18.01 25.49
C VAL A 284 4.00 -17.77 24.76
N LEU A 285 5.07 -18.41 25.21
CA LEU A 285 6.37 -18.26 24.56
C LEU A 285 6.36 -18.90 23.18
N ASP A 286 6.87 -18.18 22.17
CA ASP A 286 7.04 -18.74 20.85
C ASP A 286 7.98 -19.96 20.86
N ARG A 287 7.49 -21.04 20.24
CA ARG A 287 8.18 -22.32 20.15
C ARG A 287 9.42 -22.22 19.28
N PHE A 288 9.42 -21.45 18.20
CA PHE A 288 10.62 -21.33 17.36
C PHE A 288 11.78 -20.73 18.14
N HIS A 289 11.53 -19.62 18.84
CA HIS A 289 12.48 -18.99 19.74
C HIS A 289 12.94 -19.92 20.87
N LEU A 290 12.02 -20.64 21.52
CA LEU A 290 12.37 -21.64 22.53
C LEU A 290 13.31 -22.73 21.97
N MET A 291 12.98 -23.29 20.81
CA MET A 291 13.80 -24.34 20.19
C MET A 291 15.19 -23.82 19.81
N ARG A 292 15.30 -22.57 19.35
CA ARG A 292 16.58 -21.91 19.07
C ARG A 292 17.49 -21.91 20.30
N GLU A 293 16.96 -21.57 21.47
CA GLU A 293 17.73 -21.56 22.71
C GLU A 293 18.11 -22.98 23.18
N VAL A 294 17.20 -23.97 23.04
CA VAL A 294 17.53 -25.38 23.33
C VAL A 294 18.63 -25.92 22.42
N ILE A 295 18.60 -25.58 21.13
CA ILE A 295 19.67 -25.92 20.18
C ILE A 295 21.00 -25.28 20.60
N ARG A 296 20.99 -24.01 21.03
CA ARG A 296 22.18 -23.31 21.52
C ARG A 296 22.78 -23.96 22.76
N ILE A 297 21.95 -24.39 23.71
CA ILE A 297 22.42 -25.10 24.91
C ILE A 297 23.03 -26.45 24.52
N SER A 298 22.32 -27.24 23.70
CA SER A 298 22.73 -28.60 23.37
C SER A 298 23.99 -28.68 22.49
N ARG A 299 24.31 -27.65 21.70
CA ARG A 299 25.49 -27.60 20.79
C ARG A 299 25.64 -28.86 19.92
N GLY A 300 24.53 -29.41 19.43
CA GLY A 300 24.51 -30.62 18.60
C GLY A 300 24.55 -31.95 19.38
N ASN A 301 24.65 -31.91 20.72
CA ASN A 301 24.53 -33.09 21.56
C ASN A 301 23.05 -33.55 21.63
N LYS A 302 22.74 -34.63 20.90
CA LYS A 302 21.38 -35.17 20.80
C LYS A 302 20.80 -35.61 22.15
N LYS A 303 21.62 -36.11 23.08
CA LYS A 303 21.16 -36.56 24.41
C LYS A 303 20.76 -35.37 25.27
N ILE A 304 21.59 -34.33 25.31
CA ILE A 304 21.27 -33.08 26.04
C ILE A 304 20.04 -32.41 25.43
N PHE A 305 19.96 -32.33 24.10
CA PHE A 305 18.79 -31.79 23.41
C PHE A 305 17.49 -32.51 23.81
N ALA A 306 17.46 -33.85 23.65
CA ALA A 306 16.29 -34.64 23.99
C ALA A 306 15.93 -34.54 25.47
N GLY A 307 16.93 -34.59 26.36
CA GLY A 307 16.74 -34.44 27.81
C GLY A 307 16.15 -33.09 28.20
N ILE A 308 16.58 -31.99 27.56
CA ILE A 308 16.01 -30.66 27.82
C ILE A 308 14.55 -30.60 27.38
N ILE A 309 14.23 -31.14 26.19
CA ILE A 309 12.84 -31.20 25.73
C ILE A 309 11.96 -32.01 26.70
N GLU A 310 12.47 -33.13 27.20
CA GLU A 310 11.77 -33.95 28.19
C GLU A 310 11.57 -33.20 29.52
N ALA A 311 12.60 -32.51 30.01
CA ALA A 311 12.53 -31.70 31.22
C ALA A 311 11.50 -30.57 31.10
N LEU A 312 11.47 -29.88 29.96
CA LEU A 312 10.50 -28.82 29.69
C LEU A 312 9.06 -29.37 29.62
N LYS A 313 8.85 -30.53 28.98
CA LYS A 313 7.54 -31.20 28.93
C LYS A 313 7.06 -31.65 30.31
N GLY A 314 7.96 -32.19 31.12
CA GLY A 314 7.68 -32.65 32.48
C GLY A 314 7.66 -31.54 33.54
N ARG A 315 7.87 -30.27 33.15
CA ARG A 315 8.07 -29.13 34.08
C ARG A 315 9.16 -29.40 35.14
N ASP A 316 10.15 -30.22 34.81
CA ASP A 316 11.23 -30.64 35.69
C ASP A 316 12.41 -29.66 35.61
N ARG A 317 12.38 -28.65 36.49
CA ARG A 317 13.40 -27.60 36.54
C ARG A 317 14.75 -28.12 37.01
N GLU A 318 14.77 -29.13 37.88
CA GLU A 318 16.01 -29.70 38.41
C GLU A 318 16.76 -30.46 37.31
N LYS A 319 16.05 -31.29 36.55
CA LYS A 319 16.63 -31.99 35.39
C LYS A 319 17.12 -31.03 34.32
N PHE A 320 16.39 -29.94 34.05
CA PHE A 320 16.84 -28.90 33.13
C PHE A 320 18.18 -28.29 33.59
N GLU A 321 18.29 -27.89 34.87
CA GLU A 321 19.51 -27.28 35.40
C GLU A 321 20.70 -28.24 35.38
N LYS A 322 20.49 -29.53 35.67
CA LYS A 322 21.54 -30.57 35.56
C LYS A 322 22.05 -30.70 34.13
N LEU A 323 21.16 -30.73 33.13
CA LEU A 323 21.54 -30.83 31.72
C LEU A 323 22.26 -29.58 31.21
N VAL A 324 21.90 -28.40 31.73
CA VAL A 324 22.62 -27.15 31.43
C VAL A 324 24.03 -27.18 32.02
N ALA A 325 24.20 -27.67 33.26
CA ALA A 325 25.51 -27.85 33.88
C ALA A 325 26.39 -28.81 33.07
N GLU A 326 25.83 -29.96 32.67
CA GLU A 326 26.51 -30.93 31.79
C GLU A 326 26.92 -30.30 30.44
N ALA A 327 26.06 -29.46 29.85
CA ALA A 327 26.38 -28.73 28.62
C ALA A 327 27.52 -27.71 28.81
N MET A 328 27.57 -27.05 29.96
CA MET A 328 28.63 -26.10 30.33
C MET A 328 29.98 -26.79 30.53
N GLU A 329 29.99 -27.96 31.17
CA GLU A 329 31.19 -28.80 31.34
C GLU A 329 31.73 -29.25 29.98
N LYS A 330 30.86 -29.74 29.09
CA LYS A 330 31.24 -30.12 27.72
C LYS A 330 31.64 -28.95 26.82
N ALA A 331 31.47 -27.72 27.28
CA ALA A 331 31.96 -26.50 26.63
C ALA A 331 33.31 -26.04 27.21
N GLU A 332 34.09 -26.96 27.80
CA GLU A 332 35.42 -26.70 28.33
C GLU A 332 36.31 -25.93 27.33
N GLY A 333 37.01 -24.91 27.82
CA GLY A 333 37.87 -24.04 27.02
C GLY A 333 37.16 -23.06 26.07
N ASP A 334 35.86 -23.18 25.83
CA ASP A 334 35.08 -22.30 24.94
C ASP A 334 34.20 -21.32 25.74
N GLU A 335 34.79 -20.22 26.20
CA GLU A 335 34.09 -19.19 26.97
C GLU A 335 32.95 -18.52 26.19
N LYS A 336 33.05 -18.45 24.85
CA LYS A 336 31.96 -17.93 24.01
C LYS A 336 30.76 -18.89 24.04
N ALA A 337 30.98 -20.20 23.97
CA ALA A 337 29.91 -21.19 24.14
C ALA A 337 29.29 -21.14 25.53
N LYS A 338 30.10 -21.10 26.59
CA LYS A 338 29.60 -20.98 27.96
C LYS A 338 28.75 -19.72 28.17
N LYS A 339 29.14 -18.60 27.54
CA LYS A 339 28.30 -17.38 27.55
C LYS A 339 26.95 -17.64 26.86
N ARG A 340 26.94 -18.19 25.65
CA ARG A 340 25.70 -18.51 24.91
C ARG A 340 24.78 -19.45 25.70
N ILE A 341 25.34 -20.48 26.35
CA ILE A 341 24.58 -21.41 27.18
C ILE A 341 23.95 -20.68 28.38
N ARG A 342 24.71 -19.82 29.08
CA ARG A 342 24.18 -19.02 30.20
C ARG A 342 23.05 -18.08 29.77
N ASP A 343 23.21 -17.42 28.63
CA ASP A 343 22.20 -16.51 28.09
C ASP A 343 20.93 -17.29 27.71
N SER A 344 21.08 -18.44 27.05
CA SER A 344 19.97 -19.34 26.68
C SER A 344 19.25 -19.91 27.91
N ARG A 345 20.01 -20.32 28.94
CA ARG A 345 19.48 -20.78 30.22
C ARG A 345 18.64 -19.68 30.88
N ARG A 346 19.18 -18.46 30.97
CA ARG A 346 18.48 -17.31 31.55
C ARG A 346 17.18 -17.04 30.81
N TYR A 347 17.21 -17.04 29.48
CA TYR A 347 16.03 -16.84 28.66
C TYR A 347 14.94 -17.88 28.95
N ILE A 348 15.28 -19.16 28.94
CA ILE A 348 14.32 -20.25 29.23
C ILE A 348 13.79 -20.15 30.66
N ALA A 349 14.66 -19.86 31.64
CA ALA A 349 14.27 -19.73 33.04
C ALA A 349 13.31 -18.55 33.28
N ASN A 350 13.51 -17.43 32.58
CA ASN A 350 12.64 -16.24 32.69
C ASN A 350 11.24 -16.47 32.10
N HIS A 351 11.10 -17.44 31.19
CA HIS A 351 9.83 -17.77 30.54
C HIS A 351 9.27 -19.11 30.99
N TRP A 352 9.81 -19.71 32.06
CA TRP A 352 9.53 -21.09 32.45
C TRP A 352 8.03 -21.39 32.50
N ASP A 353 7.25 -20.50 33.12
CA ASP A 353 5.81 -20.69 33.32
C ASP A 353 5.00 -20.48 32.03
N ASN A 354 5.53 -19.71 31.08
CA ASN A 354 4.90 -19.40 29.79
C ASN A 354 5.20 -20.42 28.67
N ILE A 355 6.04 -21.42 28.94
CA ILE A 355 6.39 -22.45 27.97
C ILE A 355 5.23 -23.45 27.83
N VAL A 356 4.68 -23.59 26.62
CA VAL A 356 3.68 -24.61 26.28
C VAL A 356 4.25 -25.49 25.17
N LEU A 357 4.57 -26.74 25.53
CA LEU A 357 5.21 -27.72 24.63
C LEU A 357 4.31 -28.90 24.24
N GLU A 358 3.09 -28.95 24.77
CA GLU A 358 2.24 -30.13 24.65
C GLU A 358 2.04 -30.53 23.18
N LEU A 359 2.26 -31.83 22.95
CA LEU A 359 2.28 -32.50 21.64
C LEU A 359 0.89 -32.69 21.03
N ASP A 360 -0.14 -32.06 21.60
CA ASP A 360 -1.46 -32.06 21.01
C ASP A 360 -1.74 -30.66 20.49
N ASN A 361 -1.78 -30.54 19.16
CA ASN A 361 -2.24 -29.34 18.43
C ASN A 361 -3.73 -28.98 18.73
N ARG A 362 -4.25 -29.36 19.90
CA ARG A 362 -5.65 -29.26 20.33
C ARG A 362 -5.90 -28.14 21.36
N ILE A 363 -4.87 -27.58 22.00
CA ILE A 363 -5.06 -26.57 23.07
C ILE A 363 -4.67 -25.15 22.63
N ILE A 364 -3.49 -24.96 22.03
CA ILE A 364 -3.05 -23.65 21.51
C ILE A 364 -2.56 -23.82 20.09
N LYS A 365 -3.16 -23.07 19.15
CA LYS A 365 -2.69 -22.99 17.77
C LYS A 365 -1.34 -22.25 17.78
N GLY A 366 -0.25 -22.96 17.45
CA GLY A 366 1.12 -22.46 17.65
C GLY A 366 1.43 -21.15 16.92
N CYS A 367 2.49 -20.47 17.35
CA CYS A 367 2.93 -19.18 16.81
C CYS A 367 3.53 -19.33 15.40
N SER A 368 3.17 -18.40 14.52
CA SER A 368 3.61 -18.29 13.13
C SER A 368 4.32 -16.97 12.83
N ALA A 369 4.63 -16.18 13.87
CA ALA A 369 5.16 -14.82 13.77
C ALA A 369 6.40 -14.70 12.90
N GLU A 370 7.36 -15.63 12.98
CA GLU A 370 8.54 -15.68 12.10
C GLU A 370 8.18 -15.68 10.60
N GLY A 371 7.17 -16.47 10.22
CA GLY A 371 6.68 -16.53 8.83
C GLY A 371 6.02 -15.23 8.42
N HIS A 372 5.21 -14.64 9.31
CA HIS A 372 4.53 -13.38 9.08
C HIS A 372 5.51 -12.20 9.03
N VAL A 373 6.50 -12.10 9.92
CA VAL A 373 7.59 -11.12 9.86
C VAL A 373 8.36 -11.28 8.56
N SER A 374 8.70 -12.51 8.18
CA SER A 374 9.42 -12.78 6.93
C SER A 374 8.67 -12.26 5.70
N HIS A 375 7.37 -12.57 5.61
CA HIS A 375 6.54 -12.23 4.45
C HIS A 375 6.06 -10.78 4.45
N VAL A 376 5.63 -10.24 5.59
CA VAL A 376 5.03 -8.91 5.70
C VAL A 376 6.10 -7.83 5.76
N LEU A 377 7.15 -8.02 6.57
CA LEU A 377 8.20 -7.03 6.78
C LEU A 377 9.46 -7.38 5.98
N ALA A 378 10.11 -8.49 6.30
CA ALA A 378 11.49 -8.73 5.89
C ALA A 378 11.67 -8.76 4.37
N ASP A 379 10.74 -9.38 3.61
CA ASP A 379 10.80 -9.43 2.14
C ASP A 379 11.02 -8.05 1.52
N ARG A 380 10.32 -7.03 2.05
CA ARG A 380 10.46 -5.65 1.60
C ARG A 380 11.49 -4.84 2.36
N MET A 381 11.70 -5.11 3.65
CA MET A 381 12.44 -4.23 4.56
C MET A 381 13.92 -4.62 4.72
N SER A 382 14.25 -5.91 4.87
CA SER A 382 15.57 -6.37 5.33
C SER A 382 16.18 -7.57 4.56
N SER A 383 15.39 -8.34 3.80
CA SER A 383 15.83 -9.56 3.08
C SER A 383 16.96 -9.35 2.07
N ARG A 384 17.15 -8.10 1.64
CA ARG A 384 18.26 -7.63 0.81
C ARG A 384 18.83 -6.37 1.46
N PRO A 385 20.13 -6.09 1.30
CA PRO A 385 20.73 -4.86 1.84
C PRO A 385 19.96 -3.62 1.40
N ARG A 386 19.38 -2.91 2.36
CA ARG A 386 18.59 -1.69 2.18
C ARG A 386 18.94 -0.73 3.31
N GLY A 387 18.95 0.57 3.00
CA GLY A 387 19.15 1.63 3.97
C GLY A 387 17.94 2.55 3.97
N TRP A 388 17.28 2.67 5.12
CA TRP A 388 16.07 3.48 5.27
C TRP A 388 16.33 4.80 6.01
N SER A 389 15.63 5.87 5.63
CA SER A 389 15.37 6.95 6.58
C SER A 389 14.30 6.50 7.56
N GLU A 390 14.33 6.99 8.80
CA GLU A 390 13.33 6.62 9.81
C GLU A 390 11.89 6.92 9.34
N GLU A 391 11.61 8.11 8.80
CA GLU A 391 10.25 8.44 8.31
C GLU A 391 9.82 7.54 7.15
N GLY A 392 10.76 7.24 6.25
CA GLY A 392 10.50 6.38 5.10
C GLY A 392 10.24 4.92 5.49
N ALA A 393 10.90 4.41 6.53
CA ALA A 393 10.64 3.07 7.04
C ALA A 393 9.32 3.02 7.82
N GLU A 394 9.00 4.03 8.61
CA GLU A 394 7.70 4.12 9.31
C GLU A 394 6.52 4.08 8.34
N VAL A 395 6.58 4.90 7.29
CA VAL A 395 5.56 4.90 6.23
C VAL A 395 5.50 3.55 5.53
N MET A 396 6.66 2.92 5.26
CA MET A 396 6.69 1.64 4.55
C MET A 396 6.06 0.51 5.37
N VAL A 397 6.39 0.35 6.66
CA VAL A 397 5.82 -0.73 7.47
C VAL A 397 4.31 -0.58 7.60
N LYS A 398 3.81 0.65 7.80
CA LYS A 398 2.36 0.92 7.83
C LYS A 398 1.68 0.61 6.48
N LEU A 399 2.29 0.98 5.35
CA LEU A 399 1.76 0.60 4.03
C LEU A 399 1.76 -0.92 3.81
N LEU A 400 2.75 -1.64 4.33
CA LEU A 400 2.79 -3.11 4.30
C LEU A 400 1.62 -3.68 5.11
N SER A 401 1.42 -3.24 6.36
CA SER A 401 0.27 -3.67 7.16
C SER A 401 -1.07 -3.38 6.48
N LEU A 402 -1.27 -2.18 5.93
CA LEU A 402 -2.47 -1.84 5.16
C LEU A 402 -2.69 -2.78 3.95
N LYS A 403 -1.62 -3.08 3.20
CA LYS A 403 -1.68 -4.03 2.07
C LYS A 403 -2.16 -5.40 2.55
N TYR A 404 -1.54 -5.94 3.59
CA TYR A 404 -1.87 -7.26 4.14
C TYR A 404 -3.24 -7.29 4.84
N ASN A 405 -3.74 -6.15 5.30
CA ASN A 405 -5.11 -5.95 5.78
C ASN A 405 -6.14 -5.78 4.63
N GLY A 406 -5.73 -5.92 3.36
CA GLY A 406 -6.62 -5.85 2.20
C GLY A 406 -7.04 -4.44 1.82
N VAL A 407 -6.26 -3.41 2.18
CA VAL A 407 -6.52 -2.03 1.73
C VAL A 407 -6.01 -1.84 0.32
N ASN A 408 -6.85 -1.29 -0.54
CA ASN A 408 -6.43 -0.81 -1.85
C ASN A 408 -5.62 0.49 -1.66
N LEU A 409 -4.29 0.37 -1.67
CA LEU A 409 -3.39 1.48 -1.38
C LEU A 409 -3.54 2.65 -2.36
N ARG A 410 -3.85 2.36 -3.63
CA ARG A 410 -4.06 3.39 -4.65
C ARG A 410 -5.30 4.23 -4.34
N GLU A 411 -6.40 3.56 -4.02
CA GLU A 411 -7.65 4.22 -3.64
C GLU A 411 -7.51 5.00 -2.33
N ALA A 412 -6.91 4.39 -1.32
CA ALA A 412 -6.66 5.02 -0.02
C ALA A 412 -5.78 6.28 -0.16
N TYR A 413 -4.74 6.23 -0.99
CA TYR A 413 -3.92 7.41 -1.28
C TYR A 413 -4.72 8.55 -1.90
N LEU A 414 -5.60 8.25 -2.86
CA LEU A 414 -6.40 9.27 -3.54
C LEU A 414 -7.51 9.85 -2.65
N LYS A 415 -8.16 9.01 -1.84
CA LYS A 415 -9.32 9.40 -1.04
C LYS A 415 -8.98 9.98 0.33
N GLU A 416 -7.91 9.53 0.96
CA GLU A 416 -7.65 9.79 2.38
C GLU A 416 -6.34 10.54 2.62
N ILE A 417 -5.33 10.30 1.78
CA ILE A 417 -4.04 11.02 1.86
C ILE A 417 -4.10 12.33 1.07
N CYS A 418 -4.74 12.32 -0.11
CA CYS A 418 -4.88 13.50 -0.96
C CYS A 418 -6.07 14.39 -0.60
N SER A 419 -6.99 13.94 0.26
CA SER A 419 -8.15 14.72 0.71
C SER A 419 -7.73 15.78 1.72
N LYS A 420 -7.07 16.83 1.25
CA LYS A 420 -7.12 18.08 1.99
C LYS A 420 -8.53 18.66 1.84
N GLU A 421 -9.11 19.13 2.94
CA GLU A 421 -10.34 19.92 2.93
C GLU A 421 -10.10 21.21 2.14
N GLU A 422 -10.34 21.17 0.84
CA GLU A 422 -10.24 22.35 -0.02
C GLU A 422 -11.38 23.30 0.35
N LYS A 423 -11.06 24.36 1.09
CA LYS A 423 -11.85 25.59 1.12
C LYS A 423 -11.82 26.22 -0.29
N LYS A 424 -12.54 25.63 -1.24
CA LYS A 424 -12.73 26.22 -2.56
C LYS A 424 -13.46 27.54 -2.40
N GLU A 425 -12.80 28.63 -2.79
CA GLU A 425 -13.40 29.97 -2.78
C GLU A 425 -14.76 29.95 -3.48
N LYS A 426 -15.72 30.73 -2.95
CA LYS A 426 -17.09 30.81 -3.47
C LYS A 426 -17.13 31.12 -4.97
N ILE A 427 -16.19 31.93 -5.45
CA ILE A 427 -16.02 32.33 -6.85
C ILE A 427 -15.68 31.13 -7.74
N LEU A 428 -14.69 30.31 -7.34
CA LEU A 428 -14.32 29.11 -8.11
C LEU A 428 -15.52 28.18 -8.28
N LYS A 429 -16.37 28.03 -7.25
CA LYS A 429 -17.60 27.24 -7.33
C LYS A 429 -18.61 27.85 -8.33
N GLU A 430 -18.71 29.17 -8.40
CA GLU A 430 -19.64 29.86 -9.32
C GLU A 430 -19.17 29.79 -10.78
N ILE A 431 -17.87 30.05 -11.04
CA ILE A 431 -17.24 29.89 -12.35
C ILE A 431 -17.46 28.48 -12.88
N VAL A 432 -17.20 27.45 -12.06
CA VAL A 432 -17.42 26.05 -12.44
C VAL A 432 -18.89 25.78 -12.75
N ARG A 433 -19.82 26.18 -11.88
CA ARG A 433 -21.26 25.93 -12.06
C ARG A 433 -21.82 26.55 -13.34
N LYS A 434 -21.48 27.81 -13.65
CA LYS A 434 -22.00 28.52 -14.83
C LYS A 434 -21.48 27.91 -16.14
N ASN A 435 -20.22 27.50 -16.15
CA ASN A 435 -19.60 26.97 -17.36
C ASN A 435 -19.93 25.49 -17.65
N ILE A 436 -20.31 24.69 -16.64
CA ILE A 436 -20.75 23.30 -16.86
C ILE A 436 -21.86 23.20 -17.91
N LYS A 437 -22.89 24.06 -17.82
CA LYS A 437 -24.02 24.03 -18.78
C LYS A 437 -23.57 24.36 -20.20
N LYS A 438 -22.70 25.37 -20.35
CA LYS A 438 -22.16 25.81 -21.65
C LYS A 438 -21.28 24.72 -22.29
N ILE A 439 -20.39 24.11 -21.50
CA ILE A 439 -19.53 23.01 -21.95
C ILE A 439 -20.37 21.81 -22.37
N LYS A 440 -21.39 21.42 -21.58
CA LYS A 440 -22.29 20.31 -21.94
C LYS A 440 -22.96 20.55 -23.30
N LYS A 441 -23.45 21.76 -23.55
CA LYS A 441 -24.05 22.13 -24.84
C LYS A 441 -23.03 22.04 -25.99
N GLN A 442 -21.81 22.55 -25.79
CA GLN A 442 -20.75 22.44 -26.80
C GLN A 442 -20.34 20.98 -27.07
N ILE A 443 -20.32 20.12 -26.05
CA ILE A 443 -20.06 18.68 -26.21
C ILE A 443 -21.17 18.02 -27.05
N GLU A 444 -22.43 18.34 -26.80
CA GLU A 444 -23.57 17.84 -27.58
C GLU A 444 -23.50 18.28 -29.05
N GLU A 445 -23.22 19.57 -29.29
CA GLU A 445 -23.04 20.13 -30.64
C GLU A 445 -21.87 19.46 -31.39
N THR A 446 -20.74 19.23 -30.71
CA THR A 446 -19.54 18.60 -31.30
C THR A 446 -19.77 17.10 -31.59
N ARG A 447 -20.47 16.38 -30.71
CA ARG A 447 -20.82 14.96 -30.90
C ARG A 447 -21.65 14.74 -32.17
N ASN A 448 -22.48 15.71 -32.53
CA ASN A 448 -23.31 15.65 -33.74
C ASN A 448 -22.54 16.01 -35.03
N ASN A 449 -21.31 16.49 -34.92
CA ASN A 449 -20.49 16.99 -36.04
C ASN A 449 -19.15 16.25 -36.20
N VAL A 450 -19.04 15.00 -35.73
CA VAL A 450 -17.83 14.18 -35.96
C VAL A 450 -17.69 13.93 -37.47
N PRO A 451 -16.62 14.39 -38.14
CA PRO A 451 -16.52 14.38 -39.61
C PRO A 451 -16.70 13.00 -40.23
N ILE A 452 -16.16 11.94 -39.63
CA ILE A 452 -16.39 10.57 -40.10
C ILE A 452 -17.87 10.16 -40.05
N LEU A 453 -18.61 10.56 -39.00
CA LEU A 453 -20.04 10.26 -38.88
C LEU A 453 -20.88 11.12 -39.83
N ALA A 454 -20.39 12.32 -40.18
CA ALA A 454 -21.05 13.24 -41.10
C ALA A 454 -20.84 12.90 -42.60
N ARG A 455 -19.74 12.20 -42.94
CA ARG A 455 -19.41 11.82 -44.34
C ARG A 455 -20.38 10.81 -44.98
N GLY A 456 -21.25 10.16 -44.20
CA GLY A 456 -22.31 9.26 -44.70
C GLY A 456 -21.83 7.94 -45.32
N LYS A 457 -20.52 7.72 -45.48
CA LYS A 457 -19.95 6.47 -46.00
C LYS A 457 -19.87 5.43 -44.88
N VAL A 458 -20.61 4.35 -45.02
CA VAL A 458 -20.65 3.25 -44.04
C VAL A 458 -19.49 2.30 -44.26
N ASP A 459 -18.31 2.65 -43.77
CA ASP A 459 -17.14 1.76 -43.70
C ASP A 459 -16.95 1.20 -42.27
N LEU A 460 -15.93 0.35 -42.08
CA LEU A 460 -15.63 -0.27 -40.79
C LEU A 460 -15.37 0.79 -39.70
N MET A 461 -14.69 1.89 -40.05
CA MET A 461 -14.41 2.98 -39.12
C MET A 461 -15.69 3.73 -38.71
N PHE A 462 -16.59 3.99 -39.67
CA PHE A 462 -17.91 4.56 -39.38
C PHE A 462 -18.70 3.67 -38.40
N ARG A 463 -18.71 2.34 -38.60
CA ARG A 463 -19.44 1.41 -37.71
C ARG A 463 -18.87 1.39 -36.30
N VAL A 464 -17.54 1.36 -36.17
CA VAL A 464 -16.84 1.39 -34.87
C VAL A 464 -17.12 2.69 -34.13
N LEU A 465 -16.98 3.84 -34.80
CA LEU A 465 -17.25 5.14 -34.18
C LEU A 465 -18.72 5.35 -33.86
N LYS A 466 -19.64 4.88 -34.72
CA LYS A 466 -21.08 4.93 -34.45
C LYS A 466 -21.40 4.11 -33.19
N GLY A 467 -20.93 2.86 -33.10
CA GLY A 467 -21.11 2.02 -31.91
C GLY A 467 -20.56 2.63 -30.62
N LEU A 468 -19.35 3.22 -30.68
CA LEU A 468 -18.75 3.96 -29.56
C LEU A 468 -19.60 5.17 -29.16
N SER A 469 -20.10 5.91 -30.15
CA SER A 469 -20.91 7.11 -29.90
C SER A 469 -22.32 6.79 -29.39
N THR A 470 -22.94 5.66 -29.74
CA THR A 470 -24.30 5.28 -29.30
C THR A 470 -24.30 4.40 -28.05
N ARG A 471 -23.12 3.94 -27.57
CA ARG A 471 -22.94 2.94 -26.51
C ARG A 471 -23.58 1.59 -26.83
N ASP A 472 -23.75 1.29 -28.11
CA ASP A 472 -24.52 0.15 -28.58
C ASP A 472 -23.62 -0.75 -29.45
N PHE A 473 -22.74 -1.50 -28.78
CA PHE A 473 -21.76 -2.38 -29.43
C PHE A 473 -22.41 -3.58 -30.14
N LEU A 474 -23.66 -3.93 -29.79
CA LEU A 474 -24.40 -5.02 -30.42
C LEU A 474 -24.82 -4.71 -31.87
N ASN A 475 -24.94 -3.42 -32.23
CA ASN A 475 -25.24 -2.98 -33.60
C ASN A 475 -23.99 -2.69 -34.44
N ALA A 476 -22.79 -2.76 -33.84
CA ALA A 476 -21.52 -2.74 -34.56
C ALA A 476 -21.20 -4.16 -35.06
N VAL A 477 -22.07 -4.72 -35.90
CA VAL A 477 -21.83 -6.03 -36.53
C VAL A 477 -20.65 -5.88 -37.48
N VAL A 478 -19.50 -6.35 -37.01
CA VAL A 478 -18.28 -6.58 -37.78
C VAL A 478 -18.47 -7.93 -38.47
N PHE A 479 -18.77 -7.87 -39.77
CA PHE A 479 -18.34 -8.85 -40.75
C PHE A 479 -17.64 -8.09 -41.87
#